data_AF-I1NLR3-F1
#
_entry.id   AF-I1NLR3-F1
#
_cell.length_a   1.000
_cell.length_b   1.000
_cell.length_c   1.000
_cell.angle_alpha   90.00
_cell.angle_beta   90.00
_cell.angle_gamma   90.00
#
_symmetry.space_group_name_H-M   'P 1'
#
loop_
_entity.id
_entity.type
_entity.pdbx_description
1 polymer ?
#
loop_
_entity_poly.entity_id
_entity_poly.type
_entity_poly.pdbx_seq_one_letter_code
_entity_poly.pdbx_strand_id
1 'polypeptide(L)'
;MLLDEPLDFEKEDPLLPKARPAKRKKVIGLDDLLEDFFASGKDDLKAYGIESKHGSKGYNSDDEDKKVKEKEIKFRKFVEEYEEQSKELDAGDDVPQWGQRVFGCQKSPSVLSVTGVENCQLLKSFCANEHLGFDLNIEQGEGFLEGLLVDGWLLKLVLLHGSVEDSIASWALTKLLYSCNKKFRVAASDFWDSVLSLNEADKLSVDIGHFPSYSVLKSAILNYGYIFDNCTEVSTSESVIADDGPPQNIIEWLKITSACCKIRNVHSIFSSSEAEELLVIVISLFLDRQLEGLLLILGDCLSSLILYFNSSEWESSCLIVAQSISQRVTMDLNCLRIVDCITGTDYRSKFLRSQLALQFLKVSFGLKVANVEKILKSVMSINVKDKDCNFFSLYVYLVLMDNLLFSSDAFRDKHAIINSWRNYLRNCSTQIGCTDWRLYASKVRNKASYLLQGAVLRRSAGGASLPVQ
;
A
#
# COMPACT_ATOMS: atom_id res chain seq x y z
N MET A 1 -1.86 39.33 -14.24
CA MET A 1 -0.66 40.00 -14.79
C MET A 1 0.12 40.51 -13.60
N LEU A 2 1.34 40.10 -13.27
CA LEU A 2 2.49 39.47 -13.97
C LEU A 2 3.01 38.32 -13.07
N LEU A 3 3.12 37.08 -13.56
CA LEU A 3 4.31 36.40 -14.11
C LEU A 3 5.49 36.25 -13.12
N ASP A 4 5.66 34.99 -12.68
CA ASP A 4 6.75 34.43 -11.89
C ASP A 4 8.11 34.53 -12.61
N GLU A 5 9.15 34.83 -11.83
CA GLU A 5 10.55 34.60 -12.20
C GLU A 5 11.14 33.57 -11.20
N PRO A 6 11.89 32.55 -11.65
CA PRO A 6 12.28 31.42 -10.79
C PRO A 6 13.46 31.75 -9.87
N LEU A 7 13.35 31.31 -8.61
CA LEU A 7 14.39 31.42 -7.58
C LEU A 7 15.65 30.63 -7.96
N ASP A 8 16.74 31.37 -8.17
CA ASP A 8 18.11 30.90 -8.35
C ASP A 8 18.74 30.56 -6.98
N PHE A 9 19.24 29.33 -6.83
CA PHE A 9 19.78 28.80 -5.57
C PHE A 9 21.31 28.92 -5.44
N GLU A 10 22.01 29.63 -6.34
CA GLU A 10 23.48 29.68 -6.34
C GLU A 10 24.11 30.82 -5.52
N LYS A 11 23.56 31.22 -4.37
CA LYS A 11 24.27 32.13 -3.44
C LYS A 11 24.08 31.78 -1.97
N GLU A 12 25.02 31.01 -1.42
CA GLU A 12 25.25 30.94 0.03
C GLU A 12 26.05 32.18 0.48
N ASP A 13 25.47 32.98 1.38
CA ASP A 13 26.20 33.99 2.16
C ASP A 13 26.53 33.44 3.57
N PRO A 14 27.70 33.78 4.15
CA PRO A 14 28.36 32.95 5.15
C PRO A 14 28.14 33.44 6.58
N LEU A 15 27.69 32.56 7.48
CA LEU A 15 27.80 32.79 8.92
C LEU A 15 28.32 31.55 9.63
N LEU A 16 29.59 31.66 10.07
CA LEU A 16 30.30 31.01 11.20
C LEU A 16 31.70 30.44 10.86
N PRO A 17 32.65 30.44 11.83
CA PRO A 17 34.07 30.73 11.57
C PRO A 17 34.95 29.50 11.24
N LYS A 18 35.98 29.73 10.41
CA LYS A 18 37.17 28.86 10.18
C LYS A 18 38.10 28.87 11.41
N ALA A 19 38.92 27.88 11.80
CA ALA A 19 39.49 26.66 11.20
C ALA A 19 39.99 25.72 12.34
N ARG A 20 40.25 24.40 12.16
CA ARG A 20 41.46 23.78 11.54
C ARG A 20 41.33 22.23 11.43
N PRO A 21 42.19 21.53 10.65
CA PRO A 21 41.75 20.54 9.67
C PRO A 21 41.81 19.08 10.18
N ALA A 22 40.85 18.27 9.75
CA ALA A 22 40.95 16.82 9.78
C ALA A 22 40.76 16.27 8.35
N LYS A 23 41.68 15.40 7.96
CA LYS A 23 41.87 14.77 6.65
C LYS A 23 40.53 14.39 5.99
N ARG A 24 40.20 15.00 4.86
CA ARG A 24 39.09 14.55 4.00
C ARG A 24 39.42 13.15 3.48
N LYS A 25 38.63 12.14 3.86
CA LYS A 25 38.51 10.91 3.09
C LYS A 25 37.92 11.30 1.74
N LYS A 26 38.63 11.04 0.65
CA LYS A 26 38.07 11.11 -0.70
C LYS A 26 36.90 10.12 -0.77
N VAL A 27 35.78 10.57 -1.31
CA VAL A 27 34.71 9.68 -1.76
C VAL A 27 35.30 8.94 -2.96
N ILE A 28 35.45 7.62 -2.82
CA ILE A 28 35.90 6.75 -3.90
C ILE A 28 34.69 6.53 -4.80
N GLY A 29 34.77 7.03 -6.03
CA GLY A 29 33.76 6.82 -7.07
C GLY A 29 33.88 5.42 -7.69
N LEU A 30 32.82 4.98 -8.35
CA LEU A 30 32.83 3.72 -9.12
C LEU A 30 33.86 3.78 -10.25
N ASP A 31 34.07 4.98 -10.82
CA ASP A 31 35.05 5.23 -11.86
C ASP A 31 36.49 5.10 -11.32
N ASP A 32 36.75 5.56 -10.09
CA ASP A 32 38.06 5.40 -9.42
C ASP A 32 38.40 3.91 -9.20
N LEU A 33 37.40 3.08 -8.87
CA LEU A 33 37.55 1.63 -8.68
C LEU A 33 37.77 0.88 -10.00
N LEU A 34 37.13 1.34 -11.08
CA LEU A 34 37.36 0.80 -12.42
C LEU A 34 38.75 1.17 -12.92
N GLU A 35 39.20 2.39 -12.68
CA GLU A 35 40.55 2.84 -13.05
C GLU A 35 41.64 2.06 -12.28
N ASP A 36 41.47 1.84 -10.98
CA ASP A 36 42.36 0.99 -10.17
C ASP A 36 42.36 -0.47 -10.65
N PHE A 37 41.21 -1.00 -11.08
CA PHE A 37 41.10 -2.36 -11.61
C PHE A 37 41.85 -2.50 -12.96
N PHE A 38 41.77 -1.51 -13.84
CA PHE A 38 42.52 -1.53 -15.11
C PHE A 38 44.00 -1.17 -14.96
N ALA A 39 44.36 -0.40 -13.93
CA ALA A 39 45.75 -0.06 -13.61
C ALA A 39 46.49 -1.24 -12.94
N SER A 40 45.85 -1.95 -12.00
CA SER A 40 46.45 -3.09 -11.28
C SER A 40 46.74 -4.30 -12.19
N GLY A 41 46.02 -4.45 -13.31
CA GLY A 41 46.26 -5.52 -14.28
C GLY A 41 47.59 -5.42 -15.06
N LYS A 42 48.34 -4.32 -14.94
CA LYS A 42 49.60 -4.11 -15.69
C LYS A 42 50.90 -4.30 -14.88
N ASP A 43 50.84 -4.31 -13.55
CA ASP A 43 52.06 -4.26 -12.71
C ASP A 43 52.39 -5.56 -11.94
N ASP A 44 51.50 -6.56 -11.92
CA ASP A 44 51.74 -7.84 -11.21
C ASP A 44 52.71 -8.81 -11.93
N LEU A 45 53.31 -8.41 -13.06
CA LEU A 45 54.26 -9.22 -13.83
C LEU A 45 55.75 -8.85 -13.63
N LYS A 46 56.10 -7.92 -12.73
CA LYS A 46 57.50 -7.42 -12.66
C LYS A 46 58.20 -7.33 -11.31
N ALA A 47 57.62 -7.74 -10.18
CA ALA A 47 58.35 -7.59 -8.92
C ALA A 47 58.05 -8.68 -7.88
N TYR A 48 58.73 -9.83 -8.00
CA TYR A 48 59.32 -10.55 -6.86
C TYR A 48 60.37 -11.55 -7.37
N GLY A 49 61.50 -11.02 -7.81
CA GLY A 49 62.76 -11.77 -7.83
C GLY A 49 63.48 -11.55 -6.50
N ILE A 50 63.41 -12.53 -5.59
CA ILE A 50 64.33 -12.65 -4.46
C ILE A 50 64.89 -14.06 -4.51
N GLU A 51 66.21 -14.14 -4.72
CA GLU A 51 67.02 -15.34 -4.85
C GLU A 51 66.83 -16.29 -3.66
N SER A 52 66.46 -17.54 -3.93
CA SER A 52 66.70 -18.65 -3.01
C SER A 52 67.79 -19.55 -3.58
N LYS A 53 68.87 -19.71 -2.81
CA LYS A 53 69.97 -20.62 -3.10
C LYS A 53 69.49 -22.06 -2.96
N HIS A 54 69.35 -22.78 -4.09
CA HIS A 54 69.64 -24.21 -4.13
C HIS A 54 69.88 -24.72 -5.55
N GLY A 55 71.06 -25.32 -5.75
CA GLY A 55 71.28 -26.58 -6.49
C GLY A 55 70.89 -26.66 -7.96
N SER A 56 71.91 -26.70 -8.82
CA SER A 56 71.83 -27.12 -10.22
C SER A 56 71.18 -28.50 -10.40
N LYS A 57 70.16 -28.59 -11.26
CA LYS A 57 69.98 -29.67 -12.26
C LYS A 57 68.82 -29.30 -13.17
N GLY A 58 69.08 -29.19 -14.47
CA GLY A 58 68.04 -28.98 -15.47
C GLY A 58 67.04 -30.12 -15.50
N TYR A 59 65.79 -29.83 -15.91
CA TYR A 59 64.99 -30.54 -16.91
C TYR A 59 63.54 -30.01 -16.90
N ASN A 60 63.05 -29.68 -18.11
CA ASN A 60 61.68 -29.58 -18.62
C ASN A 60 60.70 -28.52 -18.07
N SER A 61 60.57 -27.46 -18.87
CA SER A 61 59.67 -26.30 -18.81
C SER A 61 58.17 -26.58 -19.05
N ASP A 62 57.71 -27.83 -18.99
CA ASP A 62 56.39 -28.22 -19.53
C ASP A 62 55.34 -28.60 -18.46
N ASP A 63 55.74 -28.71 -17.18
CA ASP A 63 54.86 -29.15 -16.08
C ASP A 63 54.18 -28.01 -15.30
N GLU A 64 54.75 -26.80 -15.29
CA GLU A 64 54.14 -25.63 -14.63
C GLU A 64 52.95 -25.08 -15.43
N ASP A 65 53.08 -25.01 -16.76
CA ASP A 65 51.99 -24.62 -17.67
C ASP A 65 50.80 -25.59 -17.62
N LYS A 66 51.08 -26.88 -17.39
CA LYS A 66 50.05 -27.91 -17.21
C LYS A 66 49.25 -27.70 -15.92
N LYS A 67 49.92 -27.40 -14.81
CA LYS A 67 49.25 -27.15 -13.52
C LYS A 67 48.42 -25.86 -13.53
N VAL A 68 48.90 -24.82 -14.21
CA VAL A 68 48.14 -23.56 -14.36
C VAL A 68 46.91 -23.79 -15.25
N LYS A 69 47.06 -24.46 -16.40
CA LYS A 69 45.94 -24.84 -17.26
C LYS A 69 44.94 -25.76 -16.57
N GLU A 70 45.38 -26.73 -15.78
CA GLU A 70 44.48 -27.59 -15.00
C GLU A 70 43.68 -26.82 -13.95
N LYS A 71 44.28 -25.81 -13.30
CA LYS A 71 43.56 -24.94 -12.37
C LYS A 71 42.56 -24.03 -13.09
N GLU A 72 42.91 -23.49 -14.25
CA GLU A 72 42.01 -22.67 -15.06
C GLU A 72 40.84 -23.50 -15.62
N ILE A 73 41.09 -24.74 -16.05
CA ILE A 73 40.04 -25.68 -16.51
C ILE A 73 39.11 -26.07 -15.36
N LYS A 74 39.65 -26.30 -14.15
CA LYS A 74 38.83 -26.55 -12.95
C LYS A 74 38.00 -25.33 -12.57
N PHE A 75 38.56 -24.14 -12.68
CA PHE A 75 37.84 -22.90 -12.42
C PHE A 75 36.74 -22.64 -13.45
N ARG A 76 37.01 -22.84 -14.76
CA ARG A 76 35.97 -22.78 -15.79
C ARG A 76 34.87 -23.80 -15.58
N LYS A 77 35.22 -25.06 -15.29
CA LYS A 77 34.21 -26.07 -14.95
C LYS A 77 33.36 -25.66 -13.76
N PHE A 78 33.98 -25.10 -12.72
CA PHE A 78 33.24 -24.61 -11.55
C PHE A 78 32.32 -23.43 -11.89
N VAL A 79 32.76 -22.51 -12.76
CA VAL A 79 31.96 -21.37 -13.23
C VAL A 79 30.83 -21.83 -14.15
N GLU A 80 31.10 -22.76 -15.06
CA GLU A 80 30.11 -23.36 -15.98
C GLU A 80 29.05 -24.16 -15.19
N GLU A 81 29.46 -24.94 -14.19
CA GLU A 81 28.57 -25.69 -13.28
C GLU A 81 27.72 -24.72 -12.44
N TYR A 82 28.28 -23.56 -12.05
CA TYR A 82 27.55 -22.46 -11.42
C TYR A 82 26.54 -21.79 -12.36
N GLU A 83 26.93 -21.56 -13.61
CA GLU A 83 26.08 -20.93 -14.62
C GLU A 83 24.93 -21.85 -15.04
N GLU A 84 25.17 -23.16 -15.07
CA GLU A 84 24.18 -24.19 -15.36
C GLU A 84 23.22 -24.41 -14.19
N GLN A 85 23.71 -24.45 -12.94
CA GLN A 85 22.86 -24.40 -11.73
C GLN A 85 22.08 -23.09 -11.62
N SER A 86 22.68 -21.97 -12.02
CA SER A 86 21.99 -20.68 -12.07
C SER A 86 20.89 -20.70 -13.13
N LYS A 87 21.09 -21.33 -14.29
CA LYS A 87 20.06 -21.47 -15.33
C LYS A 87 18.93 -22.44 -14.95
N GLU A 88 19.22 -23.47 -14.14
CA GLU A 88 18.18 -24.31 -13.51
C GLU A 88 17.35 -23.54 -12.46
N LEU A 89 17.94 -22.53 -11.81
CA LEU A 89 17.27 -21.63 -10.87
C LEU A 89 16.64 -20.40 -11.54
N ASP A 90 17.08 -20.03 -12.74
CA ASP A 90 16.68 -18.86 -13.54
C ASP A 90 15.63 -19.23 -14.60
N ALA A 91 14.69 -20.09 -14.23
CA ALA A 91 13.50 -20.38 -15.01
C ALA A 91 12.30 -19.58 -14.46
N GLY A 92 12.36 -18.24 -14.47
CA GLY A 92 11.17 -17.38 -14.37
C GLY A 92 10.26 -17.53 -13.12
N ASP A 93 10.71 -18.19 -12.06
CA ASP A 93 9.94 -18.46 -10.82
C ASP A 93 10.04 -17.29 -9.81
N ASP A 94 10.26 -16.09 -10.36
CA ASP A 94 10.65 -14.88 -9.65
C ASP A 94 9.45 -14.23 -8.95
N VAL A 95 9.30 -14.56 -7.66
CA VAL A 95 8.34 -13.96 -6.71
C VAL A 95 6.90 -14.32 -7.06
N PRO A 96 6.16 -15.04 -6.19
CA PRO A 96 4.72 -15.22 -6.36
C PRO A 96 4.10 -13.85 -6.60
N GLN A 97 3.46 -13.65 -7.76
CA GLN A 97 2.90 -12.35 -8.06
C GLN A 97 1.86 -12.02 -6.98
N TRP A 98 2.12 -10.98 -6.19
CA TRP A 98 1.07 -10.40 -5.35
C TRP A 98 0.01 -9.83 -6.29
N GLY A 99 -1.22 -9.86 -5.84
CA GLY A 99 -2.38 -9.59 -6.67
C GLY A 99 -3.48 -10.58 -6.37
N GLN A 100 -4.59 -10.08 -5.84
CA GLN A 100 -5.84 -10.83 -5.76
C GLN A 100 -6.87 -10.07 -6.57
N ARG A 101 -7.58 -10.76 -7.45
CA ARG A 101 -8.70 -10.17 -8.17
C ARG A 101 -9.79 -9.84 -7.15
N VAL A 102 -10.17 -8.57 -7.06
CA VAL A 102 -11.20 -8.10 -6.11
C VAL A 102 -12.51 -7.77 -6.83
N PHE A 103 -12.44 -7.49 -8.13
CA PHE A 103 -13.60 -7.29 -8.99
C PHE A 103 -13.81 -8.47 -9.96
N GLY A 104 -15.04 -8.98 -10.01
CA GLY A 104 -15.53 -9.92 -11.00
C GLY A 104 -16.44 -9.24 -12.02
N CYS A 105 -17.44 -9.97 -12.51
CA CYS A 105 -18.37 -9.44 -13.50
C CYS A 105 -19.23 -8.30 -12.92
N GLN A 106 -19.21 -7.15 -13.60
CA GLN A 106 -20.09 -6.02 -13.30
C GLN A 106 -21.53 -6.38 -13.67
N LYS A 107 -22.46 -6.07 -12.77
CA LYS A 107 -23.90 -6.19 -13.03
C LYS A 107 -24.38 -4.91 -13.72
N SER A 108 -25.30 -5.05 -14.67
CA SER A 108 -26.06 -3.90 -15.15
C SER A 108 -26.69 -3.22 -13.92
N PRO A 109 -26.57 -1.89 -13.76
CA PRO A 109 -27.20 -1.19 -12.66
C PRO A 109 -28.67 -1.61 -12.61
N SER A 110 -29.12 -2.15 -11.49
CA SER A 110 -30.55 -2.19 -11.23
C SER A 110 -30.97 -0.74 -11.28
N VAL A 111 -31.70 -0.33 -12.32
CA VAL A 111 -32.25 1.02 -12.45
C VAL A 111 -32.92 1.29 -11.11
N LEU A 112 -32.27 2.12 -10.28
CA LEU A 112 -32.88 2.59 -9.04
C LEU A 112 -34.18 3.21 -9.49
N SER A 113 -35.27 2.53 -9.18
CA SER A 113 -36.58 2.76 -9.76
C SER A 113 -36.95 4.20 -9.53
N VAL A 114 -37.01 4.97 -10.64
CA VAL A 114 -37.47 6.36 -10.69
C VAL A 114 -36.61 7.29 -9.81
N THR A 115 -35.74 8.08 -10.43
CA THR A 115 -34.85 9.05 -9.78
C THR A 115 -35.56 10.16 -8.99
N GLY A 116 -36.89 10.08 -8.77
CA GLY A 116 -37.67 11.04 -7.99
C GLY A 116 -37.61 12.47 -8.54
N VAL A 117 -37.01 12.66 -9.72
CA VAL A 117 -36.77 13.95 -10.37
C VAL A 117 -38.10 14.64 -10.66
N GLU A 118 -39.13 13.87 -11.00
CA GLU A 118 -40.52 14.36 -11.17
C GLU A 118 -41.09 14.99 -9.90
N ASN A 119 -40.58 14.62 -8.72
CA ASN A 119 -40.99 15.17 -7.43
C ASN A 119 -40.15 16.36 -6.97
N CYS A 120 -39.10 16.73 -7.72
CA CYS A 120 -38.21 17.84 -7.40
C CYS A 120 -38.97 19.18 -7.41
N GLN A 121 -38.94 19.91 -6.29
CA GLN A 121 -39.61 21.20 -6.13
C GLN A 121 -38.94 22.27 -6.98
N LEU A 122 -37.60 22.24 -7.08
CA LEU A 122 -36.84 23.09 -7.98
C LEU A 122 -37.36 22.97 -9.42
N LEU A 123 -37.49 21.76 -9.96
CA LEU A 123 -38.03 21.55 -11.32
C LEU A 123 -39.49 22.00 -11.44
N LYS A 124 -40.35 21.67 -10.46
CA LYS A 124 -41.74 22.14 -10.45
C LYS A 124 -41.83 23.67 -10.46
N SER A 125 -40.92 24.37 -9.79
CA SER A 125 -40.88 25.82 -9.77
C SER A 125 -40.48 26.43 -11.13
N PHE A 126 -39.59 25.77 -11.87
CA PHE A 126 -39.23 26.18 -13.23
C PHE A 126 -40.36 25.92 -14.22
N CYS A 127 -41.04 24.77 -14.14
CA CYS A 127 -42.19 24.45 -14.99
C CYS A 127 -43.42 25.33 -14.71
N ALA A 128 -43.63 25.77 -13.47
CA ALA A 128 -44.78 26.60 -13.09
C ALA A 128 -44.64 28.07 -13.49
N ASN A 129 -43.46 28.52 -13.91
CA ASN A 129 -43.16 29.93 -14.12
C ASN A 129 -42.99 30.24 -15.63
N GLU A 130 -44.10 30.59 -16.28
CA GLU A 130 -44.19 30.91 -17.72
C GLU A 130 -43.25 32.06 -18.14
N HIS A 131 -42.79 32.90 -17.19
CA HIS A 131 -41.92 34.03 -17.45
C HIS A 131 -40.43 33.71 -17.61
N LEU A 132 -39.99 32.48 -17.28
CA LEU A 132 -38.58 32.10 -17.37
C LEU A 132 -38.13 31.73 -18.79
N GLY A 133 -39.05 31.65 -19.75
CA GLY A 133 -38.73 31.38 -21.16
C GLY A 133 -38.25 29.95 -21.46
N PHE A 134 -38.29 29.05 -20.47
CA PHE A 134 -37.99 27.64 -20.62
C PHE A 134 -39.30 26.86 -20.68
N ASP A 135 -39.65 26.33 -21.85
CA ASP A 135 -40.76 25.38 -21.99
C ASP A 135 -40.27 23.98 -21.57
N LEU A 136 -40.12 23.78 -20.26
CA LEU A 136 -39.65 22.53 -19.68
C LEU A 136 -40.81 21.55 -19.54
N ASN A 137 -40.92 20.61 -20.47
CA ASN A 137 -41.75 19.43 -20.27
C ASN A 137 -41.09 18.51 -19.23
N ILE A 138 -41.86 17.87 -18.34
CA ILE A 138 -41.34 17.05 -17.23
C ILE A 138 -40.45 15.91 -17.75
N GLU A 139 -40.74 15.39 -18.95
CA GLU A 139 -39.93 14.38 -19.66
C GLU A 139 -38.53 14.87 -20.07
N GLN A 140 -38.32 16.20 -20.20
CA GLN A 140 -37.02 16.83 -20.48
C GLN A 140 -36.32 17.33 -19.20
N GLY A 141 -36.97 17.23 -18.04
CA GLY A 141 -36.47 17.75 -16.77
C GLY A 141 -35.15 17.13 -16.31
N GLU A 142 -34.91 15.85 -16.61
CA GLU A 142 -33.63 15.21 -16.30
C GLU A 142 -32.47 15.82 -17.11
N GLY A 143 -32.66 16.06 -18.41
CA GLY A 143 -31.64 16.71 -19.26
C GLY A 143 -31.33 18.14 -18.82
N PHE A 144 -32.33 18.87 -18.30
CA PHE A 144 -32.13 20.18 -17.71
C PHE A 144 -31.29 20.12 -16.43
N LEU A 145 -31.58 19.20 -15.52
CA LEU A 145 -30.75 18.99 -14.32
C LEU A 145 -29.32 18.54 -14.66
N GLU A 146 -29.17 17.68 -15.66
CA GLU A 146 -27.85 17.28 -16.17
C GLU A 146 -27.03 18.48 -16.66
N GLY A 147 -27.66 19.40 -17.40
CA GLY A 147 -27.04 20.67 -17.82
C GLY A 147 -26.64 21.53 -16.61
N LEU A 148 -27.55 21.74 -15.66
CA LEU A 148 -27.27 22.52 -14.45
C LEU A 148 -26.14 21.92 -13.61
N LEU A 149 -26.06 20.58 -13.53
CA LEU A 149 -25.00 19.88 -12.80
C LEU A 149 -23.64 20.08 -13.49
N VAL A 150 -23.56 19.82 -14.80
CA VAL A 150 -22.29 19.92 -15.55
C VAL A 150 -21.76 21.36 -15.61
N ASP A 151 -22.66 22.33 -15.73
CA ASP A 151 -22.28 23.75 -15.78
C ASP A 151 -22.06 24.36 -14.37
N GLY A 152 -22.26 23.57 -13.31
CA GLY A 152 -22.08 23.97 -11.91
C GLY A 152 -23.15 24.91 -11.37
N TRP A 153 -24.22 25.19 -12.12
CA TRP A 153 -25.34 26.01 -11.68
C TRP A 153 -26.15 25.35 -10.58
N LEU A 154 -26.28 24.01 -10.60
CA LEU A 154 -26.99 23.28 -9.55
C LEU A 154 -26.36 23.52 -8.17
N LEU A 155 -25.02 23.46 -8.09
CA LEU A 155 -24.30 23.76 -6.86
C LEU A 155 -24.54 25.21 -6.39
N LYS A 156 -24.49 26.18 -7.32
CA LYS A 156 -24.76 27.59 -6.98
C LYS A 156 -26.16 27.80 -6.42
N LEU A 157 -27.17 27.17 -7.01
CA LEU A 157 -28.55 27.23 -6.53
C LEU A 157 -28.67 26.64 -5.13
N VAL A 158 -28.08 25.47 -4.90
CA VAL A 158 -28.03 24.82 -3.59
C VAL A 158 -27.37 25.72 -2.54
N LEU A 159 -26.23 26.32 -2.86
CA LEU A 159 -25.53 27.23 -1.93
C LEU A 159 -26.32 28.51 -1.65
N LEU A 160 -27.09 29.02 -2.62
CA LEU A 160 -27.95 30.19 -2.43
C LEU A 160 -29.19 29.89 -1.58
N HIS A 161 -29.80 28.72 -1.79
CA HIS A 161 -30.96 28.29 -1.01
C HIS A 161 -30.58 27.75 0.37
N GLY A 162 -29.32 27.31 0.53
CA GLY A 162 -28.82 26.74 1.78
C GLY A 162 -29.33 25.33 2.07
N SER A 163 -29.96 24.65 1.10
CA SER A 163 -30.44 23.27 1.26
C SER A 163 -30.38 22.45 -0.04
N VAL A 164 -30.29 21.12 0.11
CA VAL A 164 -30.43 20.13 -0.97
C VAL A 164 -31.68 19.29 -0.74
N GLU A 165 -32.59 19.29 -1.72
CA GLU A 165 -33.76 18.40 -1.73
C GLU A 165 -33.36 16.92 -1.84
N ASP A 166 -34.12 16.04 -1.18
CA ASP A 166 -33.91 14.58 -1.23
C ASP A 166 -33.85 14.00 -2.64
N SER A 167 -34.69 14.52 -3.53
CA SER A 167 -34.75 14.11 -4.94
C SER A 167 -33.46 14.46 -5.69
N ILE A 168 -32.93 15.67 -5.48
CA ILE A 168 -31.68 16.15 -6.08
C ILE A 168 -30.49 15.39 -5.51
N ALA A 169 -30.43 15.20 -4.18
CA ALA A 169 -29.37 14.44 -3.53
C ALA A 169 -29.34 13.00 -4.06
N SER A 170 -30.48 12.30 -4.06
CA SER A 170 -30.59 10.92 -4.53
C SER A 170 -30.24 10.78 -6.01
N TRP A 171 -30.71 11.71 -6.85
CA TRP A 171 -30.40 11.75 -8.27
C TRP A 171 -28.90 11.99 -8.52
N ALA A 172 -28.30 12.99 -7.86
CA ALA A 172 -26.88 13.30 -8.00
C ALA A 172 -26.00 12.12 -7.54
N LEU A 173 -26.36 11.46 -6.44
CA LEU A 173 -25.68 10.25 -5.97
C LEU A 173 -25.81 9.11 -6.99
N THR A 174 -26.97 8.94 -7.63
CA THR A 174 -27.17 7.94 -8.68
C THR A 174 -26.31 8.24 -9.91
N LYS A 175 -26.22 9.50 -10.33
CA LYS A 175 -25.34 9.92 -11.45
C LYS A 175 -23.87 9.68 -11.12
N LEU A 176 -23.45 9.95 -9.88
CA LEU A 176 -22.10 9.66 -9.40
C LEU A 176 -21.79 8.16 -9.48
N LEU A 177 -22.68 7.32 -8.96
CA LEU A 177 -22.44 5.89 -8.78
C LEU A 177 -22.67 5.06 -10.04
N TYR A 178 -23.57 5.44 -10.96
CA TYR A 178 -23.99 4.54 -12.05
C TYR A 178 -23.91 5.14 -13.45
N SER A 179 -23.57 6.42 -13.61
CA SER A 179 -23.47 7.02 -14.95
C SER A 179 -22.29 6.45 -15.74
N CYS A 180 -22.53 6.04 -16.99
CA CYS A 180 -21.45 5.69 -17.92
C CYS A 180 -20.74 6.94 -18.46
N ASN A 181 -21.32 8.13 -18.34
CA ASN A 181 -20.73 9.37 -18.81
C ASN A 181 -19.84 10.01 -17.74
N LYS A 182 -18.53 10.06 -18.02
CA LYS A 182 -17.50 10.65 -17.14
C LYS A 182 -17.82 12.08 -16.73
N LYS A 183 -18.41 12.91 -17.61
CA LYS A 183 -18.73 14.31 -17.28
C LYS A 183 -19.74 14.39 -16.13
N PHE A 184 -20.78 13.56 -16.17
CA PHE A 184 -21.78 13.51 -15.10
C PHE A 184 -21.21 12.97 -13.80
N ARG A 185 -20.33 11.95 -13.87
CA ARG A 185 -19.67 11.41 -12.67
C ARG A 185 -18.80 12.45 -11.99
N VAL A 186 -17.94 13.12 -12.75
CA VAL A 186 -17.04 14.15 -12.21
C VAL A 186 -17.85 15.32 -11.65
N ALA A 187 -18.84 15.84 -12.39
CA ALA A 187 -19.67 16.94 -11.92
C ALA A 187 -20.49 16.57 -10.66
N ALA A 188 -21.01 15.34 -10.59
CA ALA A 188 -21.69 14.85 -9.39
C ALA A 188 -20.73 14.66 -8.21
N SER A 189 -19.50 14.20 -8.45
CA SER A 189 -18.44 14.12 -7.44
C SER A 189 -18.12 15.52 -6.90
N ASP A 190 -17.89 16.50 -7.77
CA ASP A 190 -17.55 17.88 -7.37
C ASP A 190 -18.72 18.54 -6.62
N PHE A 191 -19.95 18.26 -7.03
CA PHE A 191 -21.17 18.67 -6.31
C PHE A 191 -21.18 18.11 -4.88
N TRP A 192 -21.00 16.80 -4.72
CA TRP A 192 -21.02 16.16 -3.39
C TRP A 192 -19.83 16.56 -2.52
N ASP A 193 -18.63 16.69 -3.11
CA ASP A 193 -17.43 17.17 -2.40
C ASP A 193 -17.66 18.59 -1.85
N SER A 194 -18.37 19.44 -2.60
CA SER A 194 -18.72 20.80 -2.17
C SER A 194 -19.83 20.81 -1.11
N VAL A 195 -20.88 20.00 -1.29
CA VAL A 195 -22.02 19.91 -0.37
C VAL A 195 -21.61 19.33 0.99
N LEU A 196 -20.70 18.35 1.00
CA LEU A 196 -20.17 17.73 2.22
C LEU A 196 -18.94 18.48 2.77
N SER A 197 -18.55 19.61 2.18
CA SER A 197 -17.43 20.40 2.70
C SER A 197 -17.83 21.11 4.00
N LEU A 198 -16.93 21.06 4.98
CA LEU A 198 -17.05 21.80 6.22
C LEU A 198 -16.50 23.21 6.05
N ASN A 199 -17.20 24.20 6.57
CA ASN A 199 -16.69 25.57 6.64
C ASN A 199 -15.66 25.74 7.78
N GLU A 200 -15.08 26.94 7.91
CA GLU A 200 -14.08 27.27 8.94
C GLU A 200 -14.58 27.04 10.38
N ALA A 201 -15.89 26.94 10.60
CA ALA A 201 -16.51 26.67 11.90
C ALA A 201 -16.87 25.19 12.10
N ASP A 202 -16.33 24.28 11.28
CA ASP A 202 -16.62 22.84 11.27
C ASP A 202 -18.13 22.54 11.13
N LYS A 203 -18.84 23.34 10.34
CA LYS A 203 -20.27 23.14 10.04
C LYS A 203 -20.49 22.92 8.56
N LEU A 204 -21.53 22.16 8.25
CA LEU A 204 -22.01 22.05 6.87
C LEU A 204 -22.56 23.41 6.41
N SER A 205 -22.22 23.78 5.18
CA SER A 205 -22.68 25.03 4.56
C SER A 205 -24.13 24.94 4.07
N VAL A 206 -24.67 23.72 4.00
CA VAL A 206 -25.93 23.40 3.36
C VAL A 206 -26.67 22.35 4.19
N ASP A 207 -27.98 22.48 4.34
CA ASP A 207 -28.84 21.45 4.91
C ASP A 207 -29.12 20.34 3.88
N ILE A 208 -28.83 19.09 4.22
CA ILE A 208 -28.89 17.97 3.27
C ILE A 208 -30.01 17.05 3.72
N GLY A 209 -31.08 16.99 2.93
CA GLY A 209 -32.23 16.16 3.28
C GLY A 209 -31.95 14.65 3.19
N HIS A 210 -31.10 14.21 2.26
CA HIS A 210 -30.72 12.81 2.09
C HIS A 210 -29.20 12.61 1.96
N PHE A 211 -28.58 12.01 2.97
CA PHE A 211 -27.15 11.65 2.95
C PHE A 211 -26.90 10.32 2.23
N PRO A 212 -25.72 10.13 1.60
CA PRO A 212 -25.33 8.84 1.04
C PRO A 212 -25.27 7.76 2.13
N SER A 213 -26.15 6.77 2.07
CA SER A 213 -26.20 5.71 3.07
C SER A 213 -25.23 4.57 2.78
N TYR A 214 -24.83 3.85 3.82
CA TYR A 214 -24.00 2.65 3.69
C TYR A 214 -24.63 1.61 2.74
N SER A 215 -25.95 1.39 2.81
CA SER A 215 -26.63 0.41 1.97
C SER A 215 -26.54 0.75 0.49
N VAL A 216 -26.62 2.03 0.12
CA VAL A 216 -26.45 2.50 -1.26
C VAL A 216 -25.01 2.30 -1.73
N LEU A 217 -24.02 2.70 -0.92
CA LEU A 217 -22.60 2.53 -1.25
C LEU A 217 -22.20 1.06 -1.37
N LYS A 218 -22.70 0.20 -0.46
CA LYS A 218 -22.48 -1.25 -0.51
C LYS A 218 -23.14 -1.87 -1.73
N SER A 219 -24.38 -1.49 -2.04
CA SER A 219 -25.07 -1.97 -3.24
C SER A 219 -24.30 -1.59 -4.53
N ALA A 220 -23.79 -0.36 -4.60
CA ALA A 220 -22.99 0.09 -5.73
C ALA A 220 -21.71 -0.72 -5.92
N ILE A 221 -20.91 -0.92 -4.86
CA ILE A 221 -19.66 -1.68 -4.99
C ILE A 221 -19.92 -3.15 -5.36
N LEU A 222 -21.01 -3.75 -4.85
CA LEU A 222 -21.43 -5.10 -5.25
C LEU A 222 -21.91 -5.17 -6.70
N ASN A 223 -22.58 -4.13 -7.19
CA ASN A 223 -22.97 -4.02 -8.61
C ASN A 223 -21.76 -3.84 -9.52
N TYR A 224 -20.70 -3.19 -9.04
CA TYR A 224 -19.41 -3.15 -9.72
C TYR A 224 -18.68 -4.50 -9.74
N GLY A 225 -19.24 -5.56 -9.14
CA GLY A 225 -18.64 -6.88 -9.14
C GLY A 225 -17.66 -7.13 -8.00
N TYR A 226 -17.68 -6.34 -6.92
CA TYR A 226 -16.81 -6.58 -5.75
C TYR A 226 -17.07 -7.96 -5.13
N ILE A 227 -16.02 -8.77 -5.00
CA ILE A 227 -16.06 -10.13 -4.47
C ILE A 227 -15.88 -10.07 -2.95
N PHE A 228 -16.99 -9.93 -2.22
CA PHE A 228 -16.98 -9.73 -0.76
C PHE A 228 -16.71 -11.02 0.04
N ASP A 229 -17.14 -12.17 -0.46
CA ASP A 229 -16.95 -13.47 0.18
C ASP A 229 -16.31 -14.48 -0.78
N ASN A 230 -15.29 -15.21 -0.31
CA ASN A 230 -14.59 -16.28 -1.04
C ASN A 230 -15.49 -17.50 -1.39
N CYS A 231 -16.81 -17.42 -1.18
CA CYS A 231 -17.73 -18.57 -1.19
C CYS A 231 -18.72 -18.62 -2.35
N THR A 232 -18.59 -17.80 -3.38
CA THR A 232 -19.45 -17.97 -4.57
C THR A 232 -18.62 -18.57 -5.68
N GLU A 233 -18.75 -19.90 -5.85
CA GLU A 233 -18.37 -20.56 -7.10
C GLU A 233 -18.96 -19.73 -8.25
N VAL A 234 -18.07 -19.21 -9.10
CA VAL A 234 -18.42 -18.45 -10.28
C VAL A 234 -19.33 -19.34 -11.12
N SER A 235 -20.62 -19.04 -11.10
CA SER A 235 -21.59 -19.65 -12.00
C SER A 235 -21.18 -19.23 -13.41
N THR A 236 -20.52 -20.14 -14.11
CA THR A 236 -20.19 -19.98 -15.52
C THR A 236 -21.48 -20.18 -16.30
N SER A 237 -22.34 -19.15 -16.34
CA SER A 237 -23.45 -19.09 -17.30
C SER A 237 -23.26 -17.89 -18.23
N GLU A 238 -22.88 -18.25 -19.45
CA GLU A 238 -23.21 -17.63 -20.74
C GLU A 238 -23.08 -16.11 -20.92
N SER A 239 -22.03 -15.76 -21.67
CA SER A 239 -21.97 -14.69 -22.69
C SER A 239 -22.70 -13.38 -22.38
N VAL A 240 -22.03 -12.52 -21.62
CA VAL A 240 -22.06 -11.08 -21.89
C VAL A 240 -20.60 -10.67 -21.97
N ILE A 241 -20.25 -9.82 -22.92
CA ILE A 241 -18.93 -9.17 -22.97
C ILE A 241 -18.86 -8.30 -21.70
N ALA A 242 -18.46 -8.90 -20.59
CA ALA A 242 -18.32 -8.22 -19.31
C ALA A 242 -17.01 -7.43 -19.39
N ASP A 243 -17.10 -6.13 -19.11
CA ASP A 243 -15.94 -5.24 -19.02
C ASP A 243 -15.06 -5.76 -17.88
N ASP A 244 -14.01 -6.50 -18.25
CA ASP A 244 -13.12 -7.22 -17.32
C ASP A 244 -12.11 -6.18 -16.80
N GLY A 245 -12.47 -5.50 -15.71
CA GLY A 245 -11.66 -4.39 -15.18
C GLY A 245 -12.31 -3.70 -13.98
N PRO A 246 -11.56 -2.84 -13.26
CA PRO A 246 -12.14 -2.05 -12.18
C PRO A 246 -13.23 -1.16 -12.77
N PRO A 247 -14.34 -0.95 -12.04
CA PRO A 247 -15.46 -0.20 -12.54
C PRO A 247 -15.02 1.25 -12.80
N GLN A 248 -15.53 1.86 -13.89
CA GLN A 248 -15.16 3.22 -14.27
C GLN A 248 -15.54 4.28 -13.22
N ASN A 249 -16.35 3.89 -12.23
CA ASN A 249 -16.94 4.72 -11.20
C ASN A 249 -16.26 4.51 -9.83
N ILE A 250 -15.21 3.66 -9.76
CA ILE A 250 -14.51 3.37 -8.49
C ILE A 250 -13.91 4.64 -7.87
N ILE A 251 -13.41 5.55 -8.72
CA ILE A 251 -12.79 6.79 -8.27
C ILE A 251 -13.83 7.64 -7.53
N GLU A 252 -14.99 7.82 -8.13
CA GLU A 252 -16.07 8.60 -7.54
C GLU A 252 -16.64 7.90 -6.29
N TRP A 253 -16.75 6.57 -6.27
CA TRP A 253 -17.14 5.81 -5.08
C TRP A 253 -16.17 6.02 -3.91
N LEU A 254 -14.85 6.03 -4.16
CA LEU A 254 -13.84 6.29 -3.15
C LEU A 254 -13.92 7.72 -2.62
N LYS A 255 -14.11 8.70 -3.52
CA LYS A 255 -14.25 10.11 -3.15
C LYS A 255 -15.46 10.35 -2.26
N ILE A 256 -16.64 9.88 -2.67
CA ILE A 256 -17.87 10.07 -1.86
C ILE A 256 -17.76 9.37 -0.51
N THR A 257 -17.15 8.17 -0.46
CA THR A 257 -16.91 7.45 0.80
C THR A 257 -15.99 8.25 1.72
N SER A 258 -14.89 8.80 1.17
CA SER A 258 -13.99 9.69 1.92
C SER A 258 -14.69 10.94 2.44
N ALA A 259 -15.49 11.61 1.60
CA ALA A 259 -16.24 12.80 1.98
C ALA A 259 -17.23 12.53 3.11
N CYS A 260 -18.00 11.43 3.02
CA CYS A 260 -18.90 10.98 4.08
C CYS A 260 -18.18 10.74 5.41
N CYS A 261 -16.97 10.16 5.38
CA CYS A 261 -16.20 9.93 6.60
C CYS A 261 -15.71 11.23 7.27
N LYS A 262 -15.37 12.26 6.49
CA LYS A 262 -14.82 13.53 7.01
C LYS A 262 -15.83 14.33 7.83
N ILE A 263 -17.13 14.19 7.55
CA ILE A 263 -18.16 14.98 8.23
C ILE A 263 -18.69 14.35 9.52
N ARG A 264 -18.11 13.23 9.99
CA ARG A 264 -18.61 12.49 11.15
C ARG A 264 -18.87 13.37 12.39
N ASN A 265 -17.99 14.33 12.64
CA ASN A 265 -18.09 15.24 13.80
C ASN A 265 -19.39 16.07 13.78
N VAL A 266 -19.93 16.33 12.59
CA VAL A 266 -21.19 17.04 12.38
C VAL A 266 -22.35 16.05 12.26
N HIS A 267 -22.17 15.01 11.45
CA HIS A 267 -23.18 14.00 11.19
C HIS A 267 -22.55 12.62 10.99
N SER A 268 -22.89 11.67 11.87
CA SER A 268 -22.42 10.29 11.77
C SER A 268 -23.27 9.51 10.76
N ILE A 269 -22.87 9.52 9.49
CA ILE A 269 -23.58 8.81 8.41
C ILE A 269 -23.59 7.29 8.63
N PHE A 270 -22.45 6.73 9.06
CA PHE A 270 -22.29 5.29 9.21
C PHE A 270 -22.30 4.89 10.70
N SER A 271 -22.90 3.76 11.03
CA SER A 271 -22.60 3.08 12.29
C SER A 271 -21.15 2.56 12.31
N SER A 272 -20.61 2.25 13.49
CA SER A 272 -19.25 1.71 13.61
C SER A 272 -19.09 0.40 12.82
N SER A 273 -20.10 -0.49 12.83
CA SER A 273 -20.09 -1.74 12.07
C SER A 273 -20.10 -1.52 10.55
N GLU A 274 -20.84 -0.52 10.07
CA GLU A 274 -20.88 -0.19 8.64
C GLU A 274 -19.54 0.40 8.17
N ALA A 275 -18.94 1.26 8.99
CA ALA A 275 -17.61 1.81 8.72
C ALA A 275 -16.52 0.72 8.77
N GLU A 276 -16.64 -0.28 9.65
CA GLU A 276 -15.74 -1.44 9.68
C GLU A 276 -15.78 -2.21 8.36
N GLU A 277 -16.98 -2.47 7.82
CA GLU A 277 -17.13 -3.15 6.53
C GLU A 277 -16.57 -2.32 5.36
N LEU A 278 -16.81 -1.00 5.34
CA LEU A 278 -16.20 -0.12 4.34
C LEU A 278 -14.67 -0.11 4.43
N LEU A 279 -14.12 -0.11 5.65
CA LEU A 279 -12.68 -0.20 5.87
C LEU A 279 -12.11 -1.53 5.37
N VAL A 280 -12.80 -2.65 5.59
CA VAL A 280 -12.41 -3.95 5.02
C VAL A 280 -12.42 -3.92 3.49
N ILE A 281 -13.44 -3.33 2.88
CA ILE A 281 -13.55 -3.18 1.42
C ILE A 281 -12.36 -2.40 0.88
N VAL A 282 -12.13 -1.18 1.40
CA VAL A 282 -11.06 -0.30 0.93
C VAL A 282 -9.68 -0.90 1.12
N ILE A 283 -9.42 -1.58 2.25
CA ILE A 283 -8.15 -2.29 2.46
C ILE A 283 -7.98 -3.42 1.43
N SER A 284 -9.04 -4.17 1.14
CA SER A 284 -9.01 -5.27 0.18
C SER A 284 -8.71 -4.78 -1.25
N LEU A 285 -9.17 -3.58 -1.63
CA LEU A 285 -8.87 -2.99 -2.95
C LEU A 285 -7.36 -2.84 -3.22
N PHE A 286 -6.50 -2.72 -2.19
CA PHE A 286 -5.04 -2.67 -2.39
C PHE A 286 -4.41 -3.97 -2.91
N LEU A 287 -5.19 -5.06 -2.91
CA LEU A 287 -4.78 -6.33 -3.49
C LEU A 287 -4.99 -6.39 -5.00
N ASP A 288 -5.88 -5.57 -5.56
CA ASP A 288 -6.13 -5.59 -6.99
C ASP A 288 -5.07 -4.77 -7.72
N ARG A 289 -4.21 -5.43 -8.50
CA ARG A 289 -3.15 -4.77 -9.26
C ARG A 289 -3.70 -3.77 -10.28
N GLN A 290 -4.93 -3.97 -10.77
CA GLN A 290 -5.53 -3.05 -11.74
C GLN A 290 -5.83 -1.67 -11.13
N LEU A 291 -5.86 -1.56 -9.80
CA LEU A 291 -6.07 -0.33 -9.06
C LEU A 291 -4.75 0.36 -8.63
N GLU A 292 -3.58 -0.11 -9.07
CA GLU A 292 -2.29 0.45 -8.68
C GLU A 292 -2.15 1.94 -9.09
N GLY A 293 -2.76 2.35 -10.20
CA GLY A 293 -2.83 3.76 -10.60
C GLY A 293 -3.65 4.65 -9.68
N LEU A 294 -4.43 4.09 -8.75
CA LEU A 294 -5.35 4.78 -7.85
C LEU A 294 -4.87 4.79 -6.39
N LEU A 295 -3.63 4.39 -6.11
CA LEU A 295 -3.11 4.26 -4.74
C LEU A 295 -3.22 5.53 -3.90
N LEU A 296 -3.08 6.71 -4.50
CA LEU A 296 -3.25 7.98 -3.79
C LEU A 296 -4.70 8.17 -3.31
N ILE A 297 -5.67 7.97 -4.21
CA ILE A 297 -7.10 8.11 -3.90
C ILE A 297 -7.54 7.04 -2.90
N LEU A 298 -7.06 5.81 -3.06
CA LEU A 298 -7.27 4.73 -2.10
C LEU A 298 -6.68 5.06 -0.72
N GLY A 299 -5.47 5.62 -0.69
CA GLY A 299 -4.80 6.07 0.53
C GLY A 299 -5.57 7.17 1.26
N ASP A 300 -6.09 8.17 0.53
CA ASP A 300 -6.90 9.25 1.10
C ASP A 300 -8.23 8.74 1.67
N CYS A 301 -8.89 7.82 0.95
CA CYS A 301 -10.11 7.17 1.43
C CYS A 301 -9.85 6.30 2.66
N LEU A 302 -8.78 5.50 2.63
CA LEU A 302 -8.35 4.68 3.77
C LEU A 302 -8.05 5.55 5.00
N SER A 303 -7.32 6.64 4.82
CA SER A 303 -7.01 7.58 5.91
C SER A 303 -8.29 8.19 6.49
N SER A 304 -9.24 8.59 5.64
CA SER A 304 -10.54 9.13 6.07
C SER A 304 -11.34 8.11 6.88
N LEU A 305 -11.35 6.83 6.46
CA LEU A 305 -12.00 5.74 7.19
C LEU A 305 -11.30 5.42 8.52
N ILE A 306 -9.97 5.43 8.58
CA ILE A 306 -9.22 5.25 9.83
C ILE A 306 -9.55 6.36 10.83
N LEU A 307 -9.63 7.60 10.35
CA LEU A 307 -9.97 8.77 11.16
C LEU A 307 -11.45 8.86 11.51
N TYR A 308 -12.32 8.10 10.83
CA TYR A 308 -13.74 8.03 11.14
C TYR A 308 -13.98 7.58 12.58
N PHE A 309 -13.23 6.60 13.10
CA PHE A 309 -13.56 6.01 14.40
C PHE A 309 -13.17 6.90 15.59
N ASN A 310 -14.08 6.99 16.56
CA ASN A 310 -13.77 7.61 17.85
C ASN A 310 -12.77 6.76 18.65
N SER A 311 -12.07 7.38 19.60
CA SER A 311 -11.04 6.69 20.40
C SER A 311 -11.58 5.47 21.17
N SER A 312 -12.84 5.51 21.60
CA SER A 312 -13.50 4.39 22.30
C SER A 312 -13.84 3.21 21.39
N GLU A 313 -14.04 3.45 20.10
CA GLU A 313 -14.46 2.43 19.12
C GLU A 313 -13.25 1.80 18.43
N TRP A 314 -12.19 2.58 18.24
CA TRP A 314 -11.10 2.25 17.34
C TRP A 314 -10.42 0.91 17.62
N GLU A 315 -10.13 0.59 18.88
CA GLU A 315 -9.41 -0.64 19.22
C GLU A 315 -10.24 -1.90 18.98
N SER A 316 -11.53 -1.87 19.32
CA SER A 316 -12.45 -2.97 19.04
C SER A 316 -12.71 -3.12 17.54
N SER A 317 -12.91 -2.01 16.82
CA SER A 317 -13.15 -2.00 15.38
C SER A 317 -11.93 -2.51 14.60
N CYS A 318 -10.73 -2.10 15.01
CA CYS A 318 -9.48 -2.63 14.45
C CYS A 318 -9.36 -4.15 14.56
N LEU A 319 -9.75 -4.71 15.71
CA LEU A 319 -9.73 -6.15 15.91
C LEU A 319 -10.69 -6.85 14.95
N ILE A 320 -11.91 -6.35 14.81
CA ILE A 320 -12.94 -6.89 13.90
C ILE A 320 -12.44 -6.83 12.45
N VAL A 321 -11.98 -5.67 12.01
CA VAL A 321 -11.45 -5.44 10.65
C VAL A 321 -10.27 -6.37 10.37
N ALA A 322 -9.30 -6.44 11.28
CA ALA A 322 -8.12 -7.29 11.10
C ALA A 322 -8.47 -8.78 11.05
N GLN A 323 -9.43 -9.24 11.87
CA GLN A 323 -9.92 -10.61 11.82
C GLN A 323 -10.59 -10.89 10.47
N SER A 324 -11.50 -10.01 10.06
CA SER A 324 -12.25 -10.09 8.80
C SER A 324 -11.33 -10.18 7.57
N ILE A 325 -10.25 -9.41 7.54
CA ILE A 325 -9.26 -9.43 6.46
C ILE A 325 -8.41 -10.72 6.50
N SER A 326 -7.92 -11.10 7.69
CA SER A 326 -7.05 -12.28 7.85
C SER A 326 -7.71 -13.62 7.47
N GLN A 327 -9.05 -13.68 7.48
CA GLN A 327 -9.82 -14.84 7.04
C GLN A 327 -9.98 -14.93 5.53
N ARG A 328 -9.85 -13.80 4.81
CA ARG A 328 -10.07 -13.72 3.36
C ARG A 328 -8.79 -13.72 2.53
N VAL A 329 -7.69 -13.22 3.11
CA VAL A 329 -6.42 -13.02 2.42
C VAL A 329 -5.45 -14.16 2.74
N THR A 330 -4.82 -14.70 1.71
CA THR A 330 -3.84 -15.78 1.81
C THR A 330 -2.55 -15.32 2.51
N MET A 331 -1.88 -16.27 3.18
CA MET A 331 -0.60 -16.03 3.85
C MET A 331 0.57 -16.06 2.86
N ASP A 332 0.63 -15.05 2.01
CA ASP A 332 1.66 -14.87 0.99
C ASP A 332 2.05 -13.38 0.88
N LEU A 333 2.44 -12.88 -0.29
CA LEU A 333 2.78 -11.47 -0.46
C LEU A 333 1.55 -10.54 -0.38
N ASN A 334 0.33 -11.05 -0.55
CA ASN A 334 -0.92 -10.29 -0.39
C ASN A 334 -1.09 -9.82 1.06
N CYS A 335 -0.80 -10.66 2.05
CA CYS A 335 -0.90 -10.23 3.45
C CYS A 335 0.12 -9.14 3.78
N LEU A 336 1.32 -9.18 3.17
CA LEU A 336 2.30 -8.12 3.30
C LEU A 336 1.82 -6.83 2.63
N ARG A 337 1.21 -6.93 1.44
CA ARG A 337 0.63 -5.78 0.73
C ARG A 337 -0.45 -5.07 1.53
N ILE A 338 -1.31 -5.83 2.20
CA ILE A 338 -2.35 -5.30 3.12
C ILE A 338 -1.73 -4.56 4.31
N VAL A 339 -0.66 -5.09 4.89
CA VAL A 339 0.00 -4.45 6.03
C VAL A 339 0.74 -3.18 5.58
N ASP A 340 1.41 -3.24 4.43
CA ASP A 340 2.21 -2.13 3.89
C ASP A 340 1.34 -0.99 3.31
N CYS A 341 0.10 -1.26 2.88
CA CYS A 341 -0.80 -0.22 2.38
C CYS A 341 -1.27 0.74 3.47
N ILE A 342 -1.23 0.33 4.74
CA ILE A 342 -1.44 1.24 5.87
C ILE A 342 -0.17 2.08 6.01
N THR A 343 -0.11 3.27 5.39
CA THR A 343 1.09 4.12 5.36
C THR A 343 1.17 5.17 6.48
N GLY A 344 0.05 5.44 7.16
CA GLY A 344 -0.02 6.48 8.19
C GLY A 344 0.93 6.27 9.37
N THR A 345 1.47 7.37 9.89
CA THR A 345 2.44 7.39 11.00
C THR A 345 1.80 7.70 12.35
N ASP A 346 0.51 8.02 12.36
CA ASP A 346 -0.28 8.26 13.56
C ASP A 346 -0.55 6.98 14.36
N TYR A 347 -1.03 7.13 15.60
CA TYR A 347 -1.33 6.01 16.48
C TYR A 347 -2.31 5.02 15.84
N ARG A 348 -3.37 5.52 15.18
CA ARG A 348 -4.42 4.66 14.65
C ARG A 348 -3.88 3.77 13.54
N SER A 349 -3.23 4.36 12.55
CA SER A 349 -2.60 3.61 11.45
C SER A 349 -1.58 2.58 11.94
N LYS A 350 -0.73 2.96 12.90
CA LYS A 350 0.26 2.05 13.53
C LYS A 350 -0.40 0.89 14.28
N PHE A 351 -1.49 1.15 14.99
CA PHE A 351 -2.24 0.15 15.71
C PHE A 351 -2.90 -0.84 14.74
N LEU A 352 -3.59 -0.37 13.70
CA LEU A 352 -4.20 -1.22 12.68
C LEU A 352 -3.16 -2.10 11.98
N ARG A 353 -2.01 -1.53 11.60
CA ARG A 353 -0.89 -2.29 10.98
C ARG A 353 -0.40 -3.42 11.89
N SER A 354 -0.25 -3.14 13.19
CA SER A 354 0.14 -4.14 14.20
C SER A 354 -0.95 -5.22 14.38
N GLN A 355 -2.23 -4.84 14.40
CA GLN A 355 -3.36 -5.78 14.54
C GLN A 355 -3.52 -6.69 13.31
N LEU A 356 -3.37 -6.15 12.10
CA LEU A 356 -3.39 -6.95 10.86
C LEU A 356 -2.30 -8.03 10.91
N ALA A 357 -1.07 -7.63 11.24
CA ALA A 357 0.04 -8.57 11.38
C ALA A 357 -0.23 -9.64 12.44
N LEU A 358 -0.80 -9.25 13.60
CA LEU A 358 -1.20 -10.18 14.65
C LEU A 358 -2.21 -11.23 14.17
N GLN A 359 -3.27 -10.80 13.48
CA GLN A 359 -4.32 -11.70 13.03
C GLN A 359 -3.84 -12.64 11.92
N PHE A 360 -3.04 -12.13 10.97
CA PHE A 360 -2.39 -12.99 9.99
C PHE A 360 -1.55 -14.08 10.67
N LEU A 361 -0.62 -13.71 11.55
CA LEU A 361 0.21 -14.67 12.26
C LEU A 361 -0.62 -15.66 13.10
N LYS A 362 -1.70 -15.20 13.73
CA LYS A 362 -2.63 -16.04 14.48
C LYS A 362 -3.23 -17.13 13.58
N VAL A 363 -3.74 -16.76 12.41
CA VAL A 363 -4.33 -17.69 11.43
C VAL A 363 -3.27 -18.67 10.91
N SER A 364 -2.07 -18.18 10.59
CA SER A 364 -0.98 -19.02 10.06
C SER A 364 -0.55 -20.15 11.00
N PHE A 365 -0.53 -19.86 12.30
CA PHE A 365 -0.13 -20.85 13.32
C PHE A 365 -1.33 -21.59 13.93
N GLY A 366 -2.54 -21.47 13.36
CA GLY A 366 -3.73 -22.17 13.83
C GLY A 366 -4.12 -21.86 15.27
N LEU A 367 -3.82 -20.65 15.75
CA LEU A 367 -4.05 -20.27 17.15
C LEU A 367 -5.50 -19.83 17.37
N LYS A 368 -6.15 -20.38 18.39
CA LYS A 368 -7.51 -19.96 18.80
C LYS A 368 -7.54 -18.52 19.35
N VAL A 369 -6.50 -18.13 20.07
CA VAL A 369 -6.38 -16.81 20.72
C VAL A 369 -5.07 -16.17 20.29
N ALA A 370 -5.13 -14.90 19.91
CA ALA A 370 -3.95 -14.11 19.59
C ALA A 370 -3.07 -13.96 20.84
N ASN A 371 -1.90 -14.58 20.83
CA ASN A 371 -0.92 -14.48 21.91
C ASN A 371 0.48 -14.31 21.31
N VAL A 372 1.05 -13.12 21.51
CA VAL A 372 2.32 -12.73 20.89
C VAL A 372 3.48 -13.60 21.35
N GLU A 373 3.53 -14.03 22.61
CA GLU A 373 4.60 -14.91 23.09
C GLU A 373 4.53 -16.30 22.46
N LYS A 374 3.31 -16.84 22.30
CA LYS A 374 3.12 -18.13 21.62
C LYS A 374 3.52 -18.02 20.15
N ILE A 375 3.07 -16.97 19.45
CA ILE A 375 3.43 -16.71 18.05
C ILE A 375 4.95 -16.56 17.92
N LEU A 376 5.59 -15.77 18.78
CA LEU A 376 7.05 -15.59 18.77
C LEU A 376 7.77 -16.92 18.97
N LYS A 377 7.33 -17.75 19.92
CA LYS A 377 7.90 -19.09 20.13
C LYS A 377 7.73 -19.98 18.90
N SER A 378 6.57 -19.94 18.24
CA SER A 378 6.31 -20.69 17.00
C SER A 378 7.24 -20.24 15.87
N VAL A 379 7.38 -18.94 15.64
CA VAL A 379 8.32 -18.41 14.63
C VAL A 379 9.77 -18.80 14.96
N MET A 380 10.17 -18.68 16.22
CA MET A 380 11.52 -19.02 16.67
C MET A 380 11.85 -20.51 16.60
N SER A 381 10.83 -21.38 16.52
CA SER A 381 11.02 -22.83 16.39
C SER A 381 11.37 -23.28 14.96
N ILE A 382 11.23 -22.38 13.97
CA ILE A 382 11.59 -22.66 12.59
C ILE A 382 13.12 -22.77 12.48
N ASN A 383 13.60 -23.95 12.12
CA ASN A 383 15.02 -24.22 11.99
C ASN A 383 15.51 -23.94 10.56
N VAL A 384 16.23 -22.83 10.38
CA VAL A 384 16.77 -22.42 9.07
C VAL A 384 17.80 -23.39 8.47
N LYS A 385 18.38 -24.29 9.29
CA LYS A 385 19.30 -25.33 8.84
C LYS A 385 18.59 -26.58 8.33
N ASP A 386 17.31 -26.74 8.65
CA ASP A 386 16.53 -27.85 8.18
C ASP A 386 16.39 -27.78 6.65
N LYS A 387 16.55 -28.91 5.96
CA LYS A 387 16.51 -28.96 4.50
C LYS A 387 15.15 -28.55 3.96
N ASP A 388 14.09 -28.92 4.68
CA ASP A 388 12.69 -28.69 4.31
C ASP A 388 12.14 -27.34 4.83
N CYS A 389 13.01 -26.46 5.33
CA CYS A 389 12.62 -25.13 5.80
C CYS A 389 12.03 -24.29 4.64
N ASN A 390 10.75 -23.93 4.77
CA ASN A 390 10.10 -23.01 3.83
C ASN A 390 10.52 -21.56 4.09
N PHE A 391 11.51 -21.07 3.35
CA PHE A 391 12.00 -19.69 3.46
C PHE A 391 11.02 -18.64 2.97
N PHE A 392 10.11 -18.98 2.06
CA PHE A 392 9.08 -18.04 1.62
C PHE A 392 8.15 -17.70 2.80
N SER A 393 7.61 -18.73 3.47
CA SER A 393 6.78 -18.53 4.66
C SER A 393 7.56 -17.82 5.77
N LEU A 394 8.83 -18.18 5.98
CA LEU A 394 9.67 -17.50 6.96
C LEU A 394 9.85 -16.01 6.62
N TYR A 395 10.06 -15.65 5.35
CA TYR A 395 10.15 -14.26 4.91
C TYR A 395 8.89 -13.47 5.28
N VAL A 396 7.71 -14.03 4.98
CA VAL A 396 6.41 -13.43 5.34
C VAL A 396 6.32 -13.26 6.87
N TYR A 397 6.66 -14.29 7.65
CA TYR A 397 6.65 -14.22 9.11
C TYR A 397 7.62 -13.17 9.65
N LEU A 398 8.80 -13.00 9.06
CA LEU A 398 9.75 -11.97 9.48
C LEU A 398 9.16 -10.57 9.33
N VAL A 399 8.52 -10.28 8.20
CA VAL A 399 7.92 -8.97 7.93
C VAL A 399 6.71 -8.72 8.85
N LEU A 400 5.84 -9.72 9.02
CA LEU A 400 4.66 -9.58 9.88
C LEU A 400 5.06 -9.44 11.36
N MET A 401 6.01 -10.24 11.85
CA MET A 401 6.48 -10.13 13.23
C MET A 401 7.10 -8.77 13.53
N ASP A 402 7.87 -8.21 12.59
CA ASP A 402 8.45 -6.88 12.76
C ASP A 402 7.37 -5.79 12.81
N ASN A 403 6.38 -5.86 11.91
CA ASN A 403 5.23 -4.97 11.94
C ASN A 403 4.41 -5.10 13.23
N LEU A 404 4.19 -6.31 13.72
CA LEU A 404 3.51 -6.57 14.99
C LEU A 404 4.24 -5.89 16.16
N LEU A 405 5.55 -6.12 16.27
CA LEU A 405 6.33 -5.71 17.44
C LEU A 405 6.71 -4.22 17.42
N PHE A 406 6.85 -3.61 16.24
CA PHE A 406 7.44 -2.27 16.14
C PHE A 406 6.59 -1.24 15.38
N SER A 407 5.41 -1.60 14.86
CA SER A 407 4.50 -0.57 14.30
C SER A 407 3.90 0.28 15.42
N SER A 408 3.47 -0.35 16.51
CA SER A 408 2.87 0.31 17.67
C SER A 408 3.82 0.29 18.88
N ASP A 409 3.59 1.19 19.84
CA ASP A 409 4.40 1.26 21.06
C ASP A 409 4.05 0.18 22.10
N ALA A 410 3.08 -0.71 21.80
CA ALA A 410 2.55 -1.71 22.72
C ALA A 410 3.60 -2.72 23.25
N PHE A 411 4.73 -2.89 22.54
CA PHE A 411 5.80 -3.83 22.92
C PHE A 411 7.11 -3.14 23.30
N ARG A 412 7.17 -1.79 23.30
CA ARG A 412 8.40 -1.02 23.52
C ARG A 412 9.14 -1.42 24.81
N ASP A 413 8.39 -1.62 25.89
CA ASP A 413 8.95 -1.94 27.21
C ASP A 413 9.05 -3.46 27.47
N LYS A 414 8.57 -4.30 26.54
CA LYS A 414 8.64 -5.77 26.66
C LYS A 414 9.99 -6.29 26.17
N HIS A 415 11.04 -5.93 26.90
CA HIS A 415 12.43 -6.21 26.52
C HIS A 415 12.72 -7.69 26.29
N ALA A 416 12.09 -8.61 27.03
CA ALA A 416 12.28 -10.04 26.83
C ALA A 416 11.82 -10.51 25.44
N ILE A 417 10.66 -10.04 24.98
CA ILE A 417 10.09 -10.34 23.65
C ILE A 417 10.99 -9.73 22.56
N ILE A 418 11.36 -8.45 22.70
CA ILE A 418 12.21 -7.75 21.74
C ILE A 418 13.58 -8.41 21.62
N ASN A 419 14.22 -8.77 22.74
CA ASN A 419 15.53 -9.41 22.73
C ASN A 419 15.49 -10.81 22.11
N SER A 420 14.44 -11.59 22.40
CA SER A 420 14.24 -12.90 21.79
C SER A 420 14.08 -12.79 20.27
N TRP A 421 13.28 -11.82 19.81
CA TRP A 421 13.11 -11.53 18.40
C TRP A 421 14.42 -11.14 17.71
N ARG A 422 15.19 -10.21 18.31
CA ARG A 422 16.49 -9.78 17.76
C ARG A 422 17.50 -10.93 17.68
N ASN A 423 17.53 -11.80 18.68
CA ASN A 423 18.39 -12.98 18.66
C ASN A 423 17.99 -13.93 17.52
N TYR A 424 16.70 -14.11 17.29
CA TYR A 424 16.20 -14.91 16.17
C TYR A 424 16.55 -14.30 14.80
N LEU A 425 16.41 -12.98 14.62
CA LEU A 425 16.85 -12.28 13.41
C LEU A 425 18.35 -12.46 13.16
N ARG A 426 19.18 -12.36 14.20
CA ARG A 426 20.63 -12.61 14.11
C ARG A 426 20.91 -14.06 13.70
N ASN A 427 20.16 -15.03 14.22
CA ASN A 427 20.31 -16.42 13.82
C ASN A 427 19.96 -16.61 12.34
N CYS A 428 18.85 -16.03 11.87
CA CYS A 428 18.48 -16.07 10.45
C CYS A 428 19.56 -15.43 9.56
N SER A 429 20.12 -14.29 9.95
CA SER A 429 21.12 -13.59 9.14
C SER A 429 22.49 -14.28 9.10
N THR A 430 22.83 -15.06 10.13
CA THR A 430 24.17 -15.68 10.29
C THR A 430 24.20 -17.17 9.92
N GLN A 431 23.10 -17.89 10.13
CA GLN A 431 23.06 -19.33 9.91
C GLN A 431 22.63 -19.70 8.48
N ILE A 432 21.98 -18.79 7.76
CA ILE A 432 21.73 -18.94 6.33
C ILE A 432 23.00 -18.53 5.59
N GLY A 433 23.66 -19.48 4.94
CA GLY A 433 24.90 -19.24 4.21
C GLY A 433 24.71 -18.31 3.01
N CYS A 434 25.79 -17.63 2.57
CA CYS A 434 25.77 -16.88 1.31
C CYS A 434 25.61 -17.77 0.08
N THR A 435 25.97 -19.04 0.21
CA THR A 435 25.86 -20.10 -0.80
C THR A 435 24.60 -20.96 -0.60
N ASP A 436 23.63 -20.49 0.20
CA ASP A 436 22.35 -21.19 0.35
C ASP A 436 21.44 -20.82 -0.81
N TRP A 437 21.39 -21.70 -1.81
CA TRP A 437 20.66 -21.52 -3.07
C TRP A 437 19.18 -21.89 -2.98
N ARG A 438 18.69 -22.30 -1.81
CA ARG A 438 17.26 -22.59 -1.62
C ARG A 438 16.43 -21.34 -1.89
N LEU A 439 15.29 -21.52 -2.55
CA LEU A 439 14.38 -20.43 -2.91
C LEU A 439 14.10 -19.53 -1.69
N TYR A 440 14.17 -18.20 -1.85
CA TYR A 440 14.01 -17.19 -0.79
C TYR A 440 15.06 -17.16 0.35
N ALA A 441 16.01 -18.10 0.44
CA ALA A 441 16.99 -18.12 1.53
C ALA A 441 17.81 -16.82 1.60
N SER A 442 18.31 -16.35 0.46
CA SER A 442 19.04 -15.07 0.35
C SER A 442 18.17 -13.87 0.76
N LYS A 443 16.88 -13.85 0.36
CA LYS A 443 15.91 -12.81 0.72
C LYS A 443 15.65 -12.78 2.23
N VAL A 444 15.46 -13.94 2.86
CA VAL A 444 15.30 -14.06 4.32
C VAL A 444 16.53 -13.55 5.05
N ARG A 445 17.73 -13.98 4.66
CA ARG A 445 18.99 -13.55 5.27
C ARG A 445 19.15 -12.03 5.20
N ASN A 446 18.95 -11.46 4.01
CA ASN A 446 19.07 -10.02 3.78
C ASN A 446 18.00 -9.24 4.55
N LYS A 447 16.75 -9.71 4.54
CA LYS A 447 15.65 -9.08 5.29
C LYS A 447 15.91 -9.13 6.79
N ALA A 448 16.36 -10.27 7.33
CA ALA A 448 16.69 -10.40 8.75
C ALA A 448 17.80 -9.43 9.17
N SER A 449 18.84 -9.29 8.35
CA SER A 449 19.91 -8.32 8.57
C SER A 449 19.38 -6.87 8.55
N TYR A 450 18.54 -6.52 7.58
CA TYR A 450 17.92 -5.20 7.48
C TYR A 450 17.05 -4.87 8.69
N LEU A 451 16.18 -5.79 9.09
CA LEU A 451 15.31 -5.62 10.27
C LEU A 451 16.11 -5.48 11.56
N LEU A 452 17.21 -6.23 11.70
CA LEU A 452 18.09 -6.12 12.85
C LEU A 452 18.73 -4.73 12.97
N GLN A 453 19.15 -4.13 11.85
CA GLN A 453 19.68 -2.76 11.82
C GLN A 453 18.61 -1.71 12.16
N GLY A 454 17.41 -1.85 11.59
CA GLY A 454 16.29 -0.95 11.86
C GLY A 454 15.85 -0.97 13.33
N ALA A 455 15.83 -2.16 13.95
CA ALA A 455 15.51 -2.31 15.36
C ALA A 455 16.55 -1.64 16.29
N VAL A 456 17.82 -1.53 15.87
CA VAL A 456 18.88 -0.84 16.64
C VAL A 456 18.72 0.68 16.55
N LEU A 457 18.44 1.22 15.36
CA LEU A 457 18.23 2.66 15.14
C LEU A 457 17.01 3.21 15.89
N ARG A 458 15.90 2.46 15.93
CA ARG A 458 14.67 2.86 16.66
C ARG A 458 14.86 3.02 18.17
N ARG A 459 15.93 2.45 18.75
CA ARG A 459 16.29 2.66 20.17
C ARG A 459 17.01 4.00 20.40
N SER A 460 17.72 4.51 19.39
CA SER A 460 18.53 5.72 19.50
C SER A 460 17.70 7.01 19.41
N ALA A 461 16.58 6.99 18.67
CA ALA A 461 15.72 8.16 18.47
C ALA A 461 14.88 8.54 19.72
N GLY A 462 14.75 7.63 20.71
CA GLY A 462 13.99 7.88 21.93
C GLY A 462 14.79 8.47 23.10
N GLY A 463 16.10 8.75 22.91
CA GLY A 463 17.00 9.20 23.98
C GLY A 463 17.25 10.71 24.04
N ALA A 464 16.75 11.49 23.08
CA ALA A 464 16.99 12.93 23.02
C ALA A 464 15.75 13.72 23.47
N SER A 465 15.42 13.64 24.76
CA SER A 465 14.66 14.71 25.41
C SER A 465 15.60 15.88 25.65
N LEU A 466 15.52 16.91 24.81
CA LEU A 466 16.11 18.22 25.10
C LEU A 466 15.40 18.82 26.33
N PRO A 467 16.13 19.38 27.31
CA PRO A 467 15.50 20.06 28.44
C PRO A 467 14.80 21.30 27.91
N VAL A 468 13.52 21.43 28.24
CA VAL A 468 12.77 22.68 28.09
C VAL A 468 13.37 23.68 29.06
N GLN A 469 13.93 24.77 28.55
CA GLN A 469 14.03 26.05 29.26
C GLN A 469 12.95 26.98 28.74
#